data_AF-A0A950JQ62-F1
#
_entry.id   AF-A0A950JQ62-F1
#
_cell.length_a   1.000
_cell.length_b   1.000
_cell.length_c   1.000
_cell.angle_alpha   90.00
_cell.angle_beta   90.00
_cell.angle_gamma   90.00
#
_symmetry.space_group_name_H-M   'P 1'
#
loop_
_entity.id
_entity.type
_entity.pdbx_description
1 polymer ?
#
loop_
_entity_poly.entity_id
_entity_poly.type
_entity_poly.pdbx_seq_one_letter_code
_entity_poly.pdbx_strand_id
1 'polypeptide(L)'
;MTKKPYPQFKSDEEEQAFLDTANLEDYELTAGGAPMRQWLADYEDLYKDARVNLRLPRALVLEFKRKAAERRMPYQRLMRAILQQAAKTL
;
A
#
# COMPACT_ATOMS: atom_id res chain seq x y z
N MET A 1 7.63 25.42 -2.69
CA MET A 1 6.54 25.93 -1.83
C MET A 1 6.33 24.90 -0.73
N THR A 2 6.48 25.28 0.54
CA THR A 2 6.40 24.36 1.68
C THR A 2 4.93 24.16 2.05
N LYS A 3 4.41 22.93 1.95
CA LYS A 3 3.02 22.63 2.30
C LYS A 3 2.85 22.60 3.82
N LYS A 4 1.64 22.88 4.29
CA LYS A 4 1.29 22.91 5.72
C LYS A 4 1.15 21.47 6.25
N PRO A 5 1.56 21.16 7.48
CA PRO A 5 1.32 19.84 8.06
C PRO A 5 -0.19 19.57 8.20
N TYR A 6 -0.63 18.33 7.96
CA TYR A 6 -2.01 17.92 8.19
C TYR A 6 -2.37 18.08 9.69
N PRO A 7 -3.48 18.74 10.05
CA PRO A 7 -3.86 18.95 11.45
C PRO A 7 -4.17 17.62 12.17
N GLN A 8 -4.06 17.61 13.50
CA GLN A 8 -4.60 16.53 14.32
C GLN A 8 -5.99 16.92 14.83
N PHE A 9 -7.00 16.15 14.46
CA PHE A 9 -8.38 16.35 14.89
C PHE A 9 -8.67 15.54 16.16
N LYS A 10 -9.54 16.08 17.02
CA LYS A 10 -9.97 15.42 18.26
C LYS A 10 -11.28 14.66 18.10
N SER A 11 -11.98 14.87 16.99
CA SER A 11 -13.20 14.13 16.60
C SER A 11 -13.33 14.03 15.08
N ASP A 12 -14.05 13.00 14.63
CA ASP A 12 -14.36 12.79 13.21
C ASP A 12 -15.18 13.95 12.61
N GLU A 13 -16.00 14.61 13.43
CA GLU A 13 -16.80 15.79 13.04
C GLU A 13 -15.91 17.02 12.74
N GLU A 14 -14.85 17.21 13.53
CA GLU A 14 -13.86 18.29 13.32
C GLU A 14 -13.05 18.04 12.05
N GLU A 15 -12.71 16.77 11.79
CA GLU A 15 -12.05 16.38 10.55
C GLU A 15 -12.96 16.62 9.34
N GLN A 16 -14.23 16.23 9.41
CA GLN A 16 -15.17 16.44 8.30
C GLN A 16 -15.36 17.94 7.99
N ALA A 17 -15.52 18.78 9.01
CA ALA A 17 -15.65 20.22 8.83
C ALA A 17 -14.40 20.87 8.19
N PHE A 18 -13.20 20.34 8.50
CA PHE A 18 -11.97 20.74 7.84
C PHE A 18 -11.93 20.28 6.38
N LEU A 19 -12.29 19.02 6.09
CA LEU A 19 -12.31 18.49 4.73
C LEU A 19 -13.28 19.25 3.82
N ASP A 20 -14.41 19.71 4.35
CA ASP A 20 -15.43 20.44 3.60
C ASP A 20 -15.00 21.87 3.22
N THR A 21 -14.02 22.44 3.93
CA THR A 21 -13.63 23.86 3.80
C THR A 21 -12.19 24.05 3.32
N ALA A 22 -11.31 23.08 3.54
CA ALA A 22 -9.89 23.20 3.25
C ALA A 22 -9.56 22.80 1.81
N ASN A 23 -8.66 23.57 1.19
CA ASN A 23 -7.99 23.13 -0.03
C ASN A 23 -6.88 22.13 0.33
N LEU A 24 -7.12 20.85 0.09
CA LEU A 24 -6.22 19.75 0.44
C LEU A 24 -4.87 19.80 -0.29
N GLU A 25 -4.75 20.56 -1.38
CA GLU A 25 -3.47 20.73 -2.08
C GLU A 25 -2.42 21.47 -1.25
N ASP A 26 -2.86 22.32 -0.32
CA ASP A 26 -2.01 23.13 0.56
C ASP A 26 -1.39 22.34 1.71
N TYR A 27 -1.83 21.09 1.92
CA TYR A 27 -1.47 20.27 3.07
C TYR A 27 -0.60 19.05 2.70
N GLU A 28 0.30 18.67 3.61
CA GLU A 28 1.11 17.45 3.56
C GLU A 28 0.25 16.24 4.00
N LEU A 29 -0.39 15.57 3.04
CA LEU A 29 -1.26 14.40 3.26
C LEU A 29 -0.49 13.08 3.48
N THR A 30 0.80 13.15 3.80
CA THR A 30 1.69 12.00 4.03
C THR A 30 1.74 11.54 5.49
N ALA A 31 1.04 12.23 6.39
CA ALA A 31 1.05 11.90 7.82
C ALA A 31 0.10 10.74 8.16
N GLY A 32 0.60 9.49 8.10
CA GLY A 32 0.00 8.34 8.80
C GLY A 32 -0.37 7.12 7.96
N GLY A 33 -0.40 7.23 6.63
CA GLY A 33 -0.53 6.10 5.71
C GLY A 33 0.69 6.02 4.81
N ALA A 34 1.19 4.81 4.53
CA ALA A 34 2.16 4.64 3.44
C ALA A 34 1.62 5.36 2.20
N PRO A 35 2.40 6.21 1.52
CA PRO A 35 1.87 7.05 0.46
C PRO A 35 1.13 6.18 -0.55
N MET A 36 -0.10 6.54 -0.88
CA MET A 36 -0.87 5.92 -1.97
C MET A 36 0.00 5.82 -3.25
N ARG A 37 0.90 6.80 -3.45
CA ARG A 37 1.92 6.84 -4.51
C ARG A 37 2.99 5.76 -4.41
N GLN A 38 3.38 5.31 -3.22
CA GLN A 38 4.32 4.20 -3.06
C GLN A 38 3.63 2.86 -3.36
N TRP A 39 2.36 2.73 -2.96
CA TRP A 39 1.51 1.60 -3.31
C TRP A 39 1.14 1.52 -4.81
N LEU A 40 1.02 2.68 -5.47
CA LEU A 40 0.83 2.79 -6.93
C LEU A 40 2.14 2.60 -7.70
N ALA A 41 3.25 3.19 -7.24
CA ALA A 41 4.55 3.06 -7.90
C ALA A 41 5.01 1.60 -7.99
N ASP A 42 4.86 0.80 -6.92
CA ASP A 42 5.17 -0.64 -6.96
C ASP A 42 4.23 -1.43 -7.90
N TYR A 43 3.06 -0.87 -8.24
CA TYR A 43 2.03 -1.54 -9.05
C TYR A 43 2.06 -1.12 -10.53
N GLU A 44 2.48 0.11 -10.83
CA GLU A 44 2.64 0.66 -12.18
C GLU A 44 4.01 0.30 -12.81
N ASP A 45 5.09 0.21 -12.02
CA ASP A 45 6.44 -0.07 -12.55
C ASP A 45 6.64 -1.51 -13.07
N LEU A 46 5.71 -2.42 -12.80
CA LEU A 46 5.77 -3.80 -13.31
C LEU A 46 4.48 -4.15 -14.03
N TYR A 47 4.40 -3.74 -15.31
CA TYR A 47 3.47 -4.33 -16.26
C TYR A 47 3.49 -5.86 -16.10
N LYS A 48 2.33 -6.45 -15.82
CA LYS A 48 2.19 -7.88 -15.49
C LYS A 48 2.12 -8.73 -16.76
N ASP A 49 3.10 -8.58 -17.64
CA ASP A 49 3.14 -9.17 -18.98
C ASP A 49 3.59 -10.64 -18.99
N ALA A 50 4.38 -11.06 -18.00
CA ALA A 50 4.86 -12.44 -17.86
C ALA A 50 4.07 -13.27 -16.82
N ARG A 51 3.93 -14.58 -17.09
CA ARG A 51 3.35 -15.58 -16.17
C ARG A 51 4.38 -16.62 -15.78
N VAL A 52 4.40 -16.98 -14.51
CA VAL A 52 5.18 -18.10 -13.97
C VAL A 52 4.20 -19.18 -13.50
N ASN A 53 4.37 -20.42 -13.98
CA ASN A 53 3.64 -21.58 -13.50
C ASN A 53 4.55 -22.39 -12.57
N LEU A 54 4.16 -22.52 -11.30
CA LEU A 54 4.95 -23.19 -10.28
C LEU A 54 4.08 -24.13 -9.45
N ARG A 55 4.60 -25.32 -9.12
CA ARG A 55 3.98 -26.22 -8.14
C ARG A 55 4.60 -25.97 -6.77
N LEU A 56 3.74 -25.75 -5.78
CA LEU A 56 4.14 -25.48 -4.40
C LEU A 56 3.44 -26.45 -3.44
N PRO A 57 4.06 -26.80 -2.30
CA PRO A 57 3.37 -27.53 -1.24
C PRO A 57 2.12 -26.79 -0.78
N ARG A 58 1.01 -27.52 -0.56
CA ARG A 58 -0.27 -26.94 -0.12
C ARG A 58 -0.14 -26.13 1.16
N ALA A 59 0.65 -26.62 2.12
CA ALA A 59 0.89 -25.94 3.40
C ALA A 59 1.52 -24.56 3.20
N LEU A 60 2.46 -24.43 2.25
CA LEU A 60 3.11 -23.16 1.93
C LEU A 60 2.11 -22.15 1.34
N VAL A 61 1.24 -22.61 0.43
CA VAL A 61 0.20 -21.76 -0.16
C VAL A 61 -0.78 -21.26 0.90
N LEU A 62 -1.15 -22.11 1.86
CA LEU A 62 -2.02 -21.71 2.98
C LEU A 62 -1.35 -20.66 3.87
N GLU A 63 -0.06 -20.79 4.14
CA GLU A 63 0.68 -19.82 4.95
C GLU A 63 0.77 -18.45 4.26
N PHE A 64 0.99 -18.41 2.94
CA PHE A 64 0.91 -17.16 2.18
C PHE A 64 -0.47 -16.51 2.24
N LYS A 65 -1.54 -17.31 2.14
CA LYS A 65 -2.91 -16.80 2.27
C LYS A 65 -3.17 -16.21 3.66
N ARG A 66 -2.72 -16.89 4.71
CA ARG A 66 -2.84 -16.43 6.10
C ARG A 66 -2.12 -15.08 6.30
N LYS A 67 -0.85 -15.00 5.90
CA LYS A 67 -0.05 -13.75 6.01
C LYS A 67 -0.60 -12.61 5.17
N ALA A 68 -1.22 -12.91 4.03
CA ALA A 68 -1.84 -11.91 3.17
C ALA A 68 -3.14 -11.36 3.78
N ALA A 69 -3.94 -12.23 4.43
CA ALA A 69 -5.15 -11.83 5.14
C ALA A 69 -4.84 -10.89 6.32
N GLU A 70 -3.78 -11.18 7.11
CA GLU A 70 -3.28 -10.29 8.17
C GLU A 70 -2.95 -8.88 7.65
N ARG A 71 -2.49 -8.79 6.39
CA ARG A 71 -2.10 -7.54 5.71
C ARG A 71 -3.23 -6.94 4.86
N ARG A 72 -4.44 -7.51 4.92
CA ARG A 72 -5.61 -7.11 4.11
C ARG A 72 -5.26 -7.00 2.60
N MET A 73 -4.48 -7.94 2.08
CA MET A 73 -4.03 -7.93 0.68
C MET A 73 -4.26 -9.29 -0.02
N PRO A 74 -4.39 -9.34 -1.36
CA PRO A 74 -4.40 -10.60 -2.10
C PRO A 74 -3.09 -11.38 -1.95
N TYR A 75 -3.16 -12.70 -1.76
CA TYR A 75 -1.96 -13.53 -1.55
C TYR A 75 -1.00 -13.51 -2.74
N GLN A 76 -1.51 -13.44 -3.97
CA GLN A 76 -0.67 -13.32 -5.18
C GLN A 76 0.13 -12.01 -5.19
N ARG A 77 -0.44 -10.94 -4.62
CA ARG A 77 0.24 -9.64 -4.48
C ARG A 77 1.36 -9.72 -3.45
N LEU A 78 1.13 -10.42 -2.32
CA LEU A 78 2.17 -10.70 -1.34
C LEU A 78 3.31 -11.50 -1.95
N MET A 79 2.99 -12.57 -2.69
CA MET A 79 4.00 -13.39 -3.37
C MET A 79 4.84 -12.57 -4.35
N ARG A 80 4.21 -11.71 -5.17
CA ARG A 80 4.91 -10.83 -6.10
C ARG A 80 5.88 -9.88 -5.38
N ALA A 81 5.43 -9.24 -4.30
CA ALA A 81 6.27 -8.30 -3.54
C ALA A 81 7.50 -9.00 -2.93
N ILE A 82 7.33 -10.21 -2.39
CA ILE A 82 8.44 -11.00 -1.84
C ILE A 82 9.43 -11.38 -2.94
N LEU A 83 8.94 -11.84 -4.10
CA LEU A 83 9.80 -12.20 -5.23
C LEU A 83 10.58 -10.99 -5.77
N GLN A 84 9.92 -9.83 -5.88
CA GLN A 84 10.56 -8.60 -6.32
C GLN A 84 11.64 -8.14 -5.33
N GLN A 85 11.36 -8.19 -4.02
CA GLN A 85 12.34 -7.84 -3.00
C GLN A 85 13.53 -8.80 -3.02
N ALA A 86 13.28 -10.11 -3.12
CA ALA A 86 14.33 -11.11 -3.22
C ALA A 86 15.22 -10.88 -4.43
N ALA A 87 14.63 -10.58 -5.60
CA ALA A 87 15.38 -10.30 -6.83
C ALA A 87 16.26 -9.04 -6.74
N LYS A 88 15.90 -8.04 -5.91
CA LYS A 88 16.71 -6.84 -5.68
C LYS A 88 17.90 -7.09 -4.76
N THR A 89 17.83 -8.14 -3.93
CA THR A 89 18.84 -8.44 -2.90
C THR A 89 19.79 -9.58 -3.27
N LEU A 90 19.51 -10.29 -4.37
CA LEU A 90 20.40 -11.28 -4.96
C LEU A 90 21.45 -10.59 -5.84
#